data_AF-G3YF79-F1
#
_entry.id   AF-G3YF79-F1
#
_cell.length_a   1.000
_cell.length_b   1.000
_cell.length_c   1.000
_cell.angle_alpha   90.00
_cell.angle_beta   90.00
_cell.angle_gamma   90.00
#
_symmetry.space_group_name_H-M   'P 1'
#
loop_
_entity.id
_entity.type
_entity.pdbx_description
1 polymer ?
#
loop_
_entity_poly.entity_id
_entity_poly.type
_entity_poly.pdbx_seq_one_letter_code
_entity_poly.pdbx_strand_id
1 'polypeptide(L)'
;TKEQSRLLKEVLVPPGSVINSPPGLASSRSTGSLGQGAIVEAPFYCHYGYNVHIGEDVMVSENCLFVDDCPVTIGAHTWIGPRVTILTSMAHANMQERKGSQSRYQGRPVTIEEDCYVGAGCTIYPGVRLRRGAYVAPGEVVKSDIVAYGFQGLKPSYM
;
A
#
# COMPACT_ATOMS: atom_id res chain seq x y z
N THR A 1 4.07 -18.75 5.32
CA THR A 1 3.29 -20.00 5.59
C THR A 1 1.80 -19.67 5.71
N LYS A 2 0.88 -20.63 5.50
CA LYS A 2 -0.59 -20.43 5.54
C LYS A 2 -1.09 -19.63 6.76
N GLU A 3 -0.39 -19.75 7.88
CA GLU A 3 -0.70 -19.09 9.15
C GLU A 3 -0.40 -17.58 9.16
N GLN A 4 0.69 -17.14 8.53
CA GLN A 4 1.02 -15.71 8.38
C GLN A 4 -0.02 -14.99 7.51
N SER A 5 -0.46 -15.63 6.41
CA SER A 5 -1.52 -15.11 5.55
C SER A 5 -2.86 -15.00 6.28
N ARG A 6 -3.14 -15.91 7.23
CA ARG A 6 -4.34 -15.85 8.08
C ARG A 6 -4.30 -14.65 9.03
N LEU A 7 -3.19 -14.43 9.72
CA LEU A 7 -3.01 -13.30 10.64
C LEU A 7 -3.10 -11.96 9.91
N LEU A 8 -2.51 -11.86 8.71
CA LEU A 8 -2.64 -10.66 7.89
C LEU A 8 -4.09 -10.41 7.46
N LYS A 9 -4.82 -11.46 7.07
CA LYS A 9 -6.26 -11.35 6.79
C LYS A 9 -7.03 -10.83 8.00
N GLU A 10 -6.67 -11.23 9.22
CA GLU A 10 -7.30 -10.71 10.45
C GLU A 10 -6.96 -9.23 10.71
N VAL A 11 -5.77 -8.76 10.32
CA VAL A 11 -5.41 -7.33 10.39
C VAL A 11 -6.19 -6.51 9.36
N LEU A 12 -6.31 -7.01 8.12
CA LEU A 12 -7.03 -6.33 7.04
C LEU A 12 -8.56 -6.40 7.22
N VAL A 13 -9.05 -7.50 7.80
CA VAL A 13 -10.47 -7.83 8.02
C VAL A 13 -10.63 -8.43 9.43
N PRO A 14 -10.82 -7.59 10.48
CA PRO A 14 -10.91 -8.07 11.85
C PRO A 14 -12.10 -9.03 12.06
N PRO A 15 -11.89 -10.25 12.61
CA PRO A 15 -12.97 -11.19 12.88
C PRO A 15 -13.83 -10.69 14.05
N GLY A 16 -15.09 -10.38 13.76
CA GLY A 16 -16.09 -10.03 14.77
C GLY A 16 -16.41 -8.54 14.86
N SER A 17 -17.22 -8.04 13.94
CA SER A 17 -18.14 -6.93 14.24
C SER A 17 -19.58 -7.44 14.22
N VAL A 18 -19.88 -8.44 15.05
CA VAL A 18 -21.26 -8.63 15.52
C VAL A 18 -21.47 -7.64 16.66
N ILE A 19 -21.57 -6.36 16.30
CA ILE A 19 -22.14 -5.38 17.20
C ILE A 19 -23.65 -5.53 17.01
N ASN A 20 -24.37 -5.78 18.10
CA ASN A 20 -25.81 -5.59 18.17
C ASN A 20 -26.11 -4.12 17.86
N SER A 21 -26.14 -3.78 16.57
CA SER A 21 -26.57 -2.47 16.09
C SER A 21 -28.10 -2.48 16.04
N PRO A 22 -28.78 -1.45 16.54
CA PRO A 22 -30.20 -1.29 16.28
C PRO A 22 -30.44 -1.28 14.76
N PRO A 23 -31.56 -1.84 14.27
CA PRO A 23 -31.83 -1.93 12.83
C PRO A 23 -31.94 -0.51 12.27
N GLY A 24 -30.93 -0.05 11.52
CA GLY A 24 -30.98 1.26 10.86
C GLY A 24 -29.66 1.93 10.52
N LEU A 25 -28.51 1.52 11.07
CA LEU A 25 -27.22 2.14 10.72
C LEU A 25 -26.19 1.07 10.33
N ALA A 26 -26.26 0.61 9.08
CA ALA A 26 -25.12 -0.02 8.44
C ALA A 26 -24.09 1.07 8.13
N SER A 27 -23.24 1.42 9.11
CA SER A 27 -21.99 2.09 8.77
C SER A 27 -21.15 1.05 8.03
N SER A 28 -21.02 1.19 6.71
CA SER A 28 -20.09 0.37 5.95
C SER A 28 -18.68 0.72 6.45
N ARG A 29 -18.21 -0.01 7.47
CA ARG A 29 -16.81 0.03 7.86
C ARG A 29 -16.03 -0.42 6.62
N SER A 30 -15.25 0.48 6.04
CA SER A 30 -14.31 0.11 4.98
C SER A 30 -13.46 -1.03 5.55
N THR A 31 -13.47 -2.17 4.88
CA THR A 31 -12.59 -3.29 5.19
C THR A 31 -11.53 -3.36 4.11
N GLY A 32 -10.29 -3.64 4.50
CA GLY A 32 -9.24 -3.93 3.53
C GLY A 32 -9.60 -5.16 2.71
N SER A 33 -8.93 -5.37 1.59
CA SER A 33 -9.17 -6.53 0.73
C SER A 33 -7.87 -7.22 0.35
N LEU A 34 -7.89 -8.54 0.34
CA LEU A 34 -6.79 -9.38 -0.13
C LEU A 34 -7.33 -10.33 -1.20
N GLY A 35 -6.86 -10.15 -2.43
CA GLY A 35 -7.25 -10.96 -3.57
C GLY A 35 -6.84 -12.43 -3.43
N GLN A 36 -7.41 -13.27 -4.27
CA GLN A 36 -7.06 -14.68 -4.34
C GLN A 36 -5.59 -14.83 -4.75
N GLY A 37 -4.88 -15.79 -4.14
CA GLY A 37 -3.48 -16.08 -4.47
C GLY A 37 -2.46 -15.04 -4.00
N ALA A 38 -2.90 -13.89 -3.49
CA ALA A 38 -2.01 -12.87 -2.96
C ALA A 38 -1.22 -13.37 -1.74
N ILE A 39 0.08 -13.08 -1.74
CA ILE A 39 1.04 -13.45 -0.70
C ILE A 39 1.61 -12.16 -0.12
N VAL A 40 1.55 -12.05 1.20
CA VAL A 40 2.22 -11.00 1.96
C VAL A 40 3.15 -11.66 2.96
N GLU A 41 4.44 -11.40 2.81
CA GLU A 41 5.49 -11.96 3.66
C GLU A 41 5.69 -11.10 4.91
N ALA A 42 5.79 -11.76 6.05
CA ALA A 42 6.06 -11.12 7.32
C ALA A 42 7.58 -10.91 7.50
N PRO A 43 8.01 -9.85 8.20
CA PRO A 43 7.18 -8.83 8.84
C PRO A 43 6.58 -7.85 7.84
N PHE A 44 5.29 -7.52 8.03
CA PHE A 44 4.58 -6.51 7.26
C PHE A 44 3.96 -5.51 8.24
N TYR A 45 4.06 -4.22 7.92
CA TYR A 45 3.58 -3.14 8.78
C TYR A 45 2.58 -2.27 8.03
N CYS A 46 1.48 -1.92 8.69
CA CYS A 46 0.54 -0.91 8.23
C CYS A 46 0.03 -0.07 9.41
N HIS A 47 -0.49 1.12 9.16
CA HIS A 47 -1.08 1.96 10.20
C HIS A 47 -2.45 1.44 10.64
N TYR A 48 -3.31 1.13 9.66
CA TYR A 48 -4.71 0.77 9.88
C TYR A 48 -5.11 -0.57 9.28
N GLY A 49 -4.55 -0.92 8.12
CA GLY A 49 -4.86 -2.13 7.36
C GLY A 49 -6.16 -2.05 6.56
N TYR A 50 -7.20 -1.40 7.06
CA TYR A 50 -8.51 -1.35 6.40
C TYR A 50 -8.59 -0.45 5.17
N ASN A 51 -7.55 0.35 4.91
CA ASN A 51 -7.41 1.19 3.71
C ASN A 51 -6.54 0.51 2.63
N VAL A 52 -6.06 -0.71 2.89
CA VAL A 52 -5.19 -1.46 1.97
C VAL A 52 -6.02 -2.44 1.16
N HIS A 53 -5.94 -2.30 -0.16
CA HIS A 53 -6.63 -3.13 -1.14
C HIS A 53 -5.62 -3.80 -2.06
N ILE A 54 -5.43 -5.11 -1.89
CA ILE A 54 -4.50 -5.93 -2.65
C ILE A 54 -5.29 -6.81 -3.62
N GLY A 55 -4.92 -6.75 -4.91
CA GLY A 55 -5.50 -7.54 -5.99
C GLY A 55 -5.11 -9.03 -5.97
N GLU A 56 -5.51 -9.75 -7.01
CA GLU A 56 -5.17 -11.16 -7.19
C GLU A 56 -3.68 -11.37 -7.53
N ASP A 57 -3.12 -12.49 -7.07
CA ASP A 57 -1.75 -12.92 -7.36
C ASP A 57 -0.67 -11.84 -7.15
N VAL A 58 -0.90 -10.96 -6.18
CA VAL A 58 0.08 -9.96 -5.75
C VAL A 58 1.10 -10.59 -4.81
N MET A 59 2.36 -10.28 -5.02
CA MET A 59 3.44 -10.58 -4.09
C MET A 59 3.86 -9.33 -3.33
N VAL A 60 3.82 -9.36 -2.01
CA VAL A 60 4.42 -8.35 -1.13
C VAL A 60 5.48 -9.03 -0.29
N SER A 61 6.75 -8.71 -0.55
CA SER A 61 7.90 -9.24 0.19
C SER A 61 8.01 -8.65 1.60
N GLU A 62 8.97 -9.16 2.36
CA GLU A 62 9.18 -8.85 3.75
C GLU A 62 9.59 -7.38 4.03
N ASN A 63 9.38 -6.96 5.28
CA ASN A 63 9.76 -5.66 5.84
C ASN A 63 9.11 -4.46 5.14
N CYS A 64 7.98 -4.63 4.47
CA CYS A 64 7.24 -3.53 3.87
C CYS A 64 6.45 -2.72 4.92
N LEU A 65 6.35 -1.40 4.71
CA LEU A 65 5.57 -0.46 5.53
C LEU A 65 4.57 0.31 4.67
N PHE A 66 3.28 0.13 4.92
CA PHE A 66 2.20 0.87 4.26
C PHE A 66 1.58 1.87 5.25
N VAL A 67 1.89 3.15 5.06
CA VAL A 67 1.28 4.25 5.82
C VAL A 67 -0.07 4.56 5.16
N ASP A 68 -1.12 3.87 5.61
CA ASP A 68 -2.45 3.84 4.99
C ASP A 68 -3.48 4.75 5.68
N ASP A 69 -3.11 6.00 5.98
CA ASP A 69 -4.09 7.01 6.44
C ASP A 69 -5.10 7.41 5.32
N CYS A 70 -4.74 7.15 4.06
CA CYS A 70 -5.61 7.19 2.89
C CYS A 70 -5.52 5.86 2.12
N PRO A 71 -6.42 5.59 1.16
CA PRO A 71 -6.44 4.32 0.44
C PRO A 71 -5.12 3.99 -0.27
N VAL A 72 -4.68 2.74 -0.12
CA VAL A 72 -3.60 2.11 -0.91
C VAL A 72 -4.23 1.02 -1.75
N THR A 73 -4.11 1.13 -3.07
CA THR A 73 -4.61 0.11 -4.01
C THR A 73 -3.45 -0.49 -4.77
N ILE A 74 -3.38 -1.82 -4.79
CA ILE A 74 -2.39 -2.60 -5.53
C ILE A 74 -3.15 -3.54 -6.48
N GLY A 75 -2.92 -3.38 -7.78
CA GLY A 75 -3.54 -4.14 -8.84
C GLY A 75 -2.99 -5.56 -8.96
N ALA A 76 -3.70 -6.38 -9.72
CA ALA A 76 -3.38 -7.79 -9.93
C ALA A 76 -1.96 -8.03 -10.47
N HIS A 77 -1.38 -9.20 -10.20
CA HIS A 77 -0.09 -9.64 -10.75
C HIS A 77 1.09 -8.69 -10.45
N THR A 78 0.95 -7.83 -9.44
CA THR A 78 1.97 -6.85 -9.06
C THR A 78 2.96 -7.46 -8.09
N TRP A 79 4.24 -7.08 -8.23
CA TRP A 79 5.30 -7.48 -7.32
C TRP A 79 5.84 -6.29 -6.54
N ILE A 80 5.72 -6.34 -5.22
CA ILE A 80 6.29 -5.38 -4.28
C ILE A 80 7.48 -6.04 -3.59
N GLY A 81 8.68 -5.55 -3.89
CA GLY A 81 9.93 -6.04 -3.33
C GLY A 81 10.09 -5.74 -1.84
N PRO A 82 11.13 -6.32 -1.19
CA PRO A 82 11.31 -6.20 0.25
C PRO A 82 11.65 -4.77 0.65
N ARG A 83 11.29 -4.38 1.88
CA ARG A 83 11.57 -3.05 2.45
C ARG A 83 10.96 -1.87 1.68
N VAL A 84 9.90 -2.10 0.91
CA VAL A 84 9.17 -1.02 0.23
C VAL A 84 8.34 -0.24 1.25
N THR A 85 8.39 1.09 1.15
CA THR A 85 7.57 2.00 1.95
C THR A 85 6.57 2.72 1.05
N ILE A 86 5.27 2.60 1.34
CA ILE A 86 4.21 3.32 0.65
C ILE A 86 3.64 4.37 1.61
N LEU A 87 3.71 5.63 1.20
CA LEU A 87 3.23 6.77 1.98
C LEU A 87 1.94 7.30 1.38
N THR A 88 0.84 7.26 2.13
CA THR A 88 -0.40 7.97 1.73
C THR A 88 -0.60 9.27 2.49
N SER A 89 0.20 9.54 3.51
CA SER A 89 0.17 10.80 4.25
C SER A 89 1.57 11.28 4.61
N MET A 90 1.72 12.59 4.75
CA MET A 90 2.93 13.24 5.24
C MET A 90 2.59 14.46 6.09
N ALA A 91 3.53 14.89 6.93
CA ALA A 91 3.42 16.17 7.63
C ALA A 91 3.41 17.34 6.64
N HIS A 92 2.86 18.48 7.05
CA HIS A 92 2.87 19.68 6.21
C HIS A 92 4.30 20.15 5.91
N ALA A 93 4.54 20.56 4.66
CA ALA A 93 5.80 21.17 4.25
C ALA A 93 6.00 22.53 4.93
N ASN A 94 4.93 23.31 5.07
CA ASN A 94 4.92 24.59 5.76
C ASN A 94 5.10 24.39 7.27
N MET A 95 6.15 24.97 7.85
CA MET A 95 6.45 24.91 9.28
C MET A 95 5.29 25.42 10.15
N GLN A 96 4.59 26.46 9.71
CA GLN A 96 3.50 27.07 10.48
C GLN A 96 2.29 26.14 10.60
N GLU A 97 2.10 25.25 9.62
CA GLU A 97 1.01 24.29 9.58
C GLU A 97 1.33 23.00 10.36
N ARG A 98 2.63 22.68 10.54
CA ARG A 98 3.05 21.48 11.26
C ARG A 98 2.58 21.45 12.71
N LYS A 99 2.59 22.57 13.45
CA LYS A 99 2.04 22.66 14.84
C LYS A 99 2.38 21.49 15.79
N GLY A 100 3.53 20.83 15.62
CA GLY A 100 3.96 19.68 16.43
C GLY A 100 2.97 18.51 16.42
N SER A 101 2.64 17.97 17.59
CA SER A 101 1.71 16.84 17.75
C SER A 101 0.27 17.16 17.37
N GLN A 102 -0.08 18.43 17.15
CA GLN A 102 -1.40 18.87 16.70
C GLN A 102 -1.48 19.01 15.16
N SER A 103 -0.42 18.64 14.44
CA SER A 103 -0.43 18.64 12.98
C SER A 103 -1.60 17.81 12.47
N ARG A 104 -2.27 18.33 11.45
CA ARG A 104 -2.99 17.45 10.52
C ARG A 104 -1.98 16.83 9.56
N TYR A 105 -2.28 15.66 9.03
CA TYR A 105 -1.48 15.08 7.95
C TYR A 105 -2.09 15.47 6.60
N GLN A 106 -1.25 15.66 5.59
CA GLN A 106 -1.70 15.82 4.20
C GLN A 106 -1.77 14.42 3.58
N GLY A 107 -2.99 13.93 3.38
CA GLY A 107 -3.25 12.61 2.83
C GLY A 107 -3.62 12.65 1.34
N ARG A 108 -3.06 11.74 0.55
CA ARG A 108 -3.46 11.44 -0.83
C ARG A 108 -3.34 9.94 -1.09
N PRO A 109 -4.32 9.32 -1.77
CA PRO A 109 -4.30 7.88 -2.03
C PRO A 109 -3.12 7.51 -2.94
N VAL A 110 -2.65 6.27 -2.84
CA VAL A 110 -1.64 5.70 -3.74
C VAL A 110 -2.29 4.58 -4.54
N THR A 111 -2.07 4.58 -5.85
CA THR A 111 -2.61 3.56 -6.75
C THR A 111 -1.49 2.93 -7.54
N ILE A 112 -1.27 1.65 -7.32
CA ILE A 112 -0.40 0.80 -8.13
C ILE A 112 -1.33 -0.06 -8.96
N GLU A 113 -1.35 0.14 -10.27
CA GLU A 113 -2.15 -0.68 -11.18
C GLU A 113 -1.54 -2.08 -11.34
N GLU A 114 -2.18 -2.91 -12.15
CA GLU A 114 -1.76 -4.28 -12.40
C GLU A 114 -0.45 -4.41 -13.19
N ASP A 115 0.15 -5.60 -13.12
CA ASP A 115 1.41 -5.97 -13.78
C ASP A 115 2.61 -5.07 -13.42
N CYS A 116 2.56 -4.35 -12.30
CA CYS A 116 3.64 -3.45 -11.90
C CYS A 116 4.75 -4.20 -11.14
N TYR A 117 5.96 -3.63 -11.20
CA TYR A 117 7.09 -4.06 -10.37
C TYR A 117 7.61 -2.89 -9.54
N VAL A 118 7.68 -3.07 -8.22
CA VAL A 118 8.32 -2.13 -7.30
C VAL A 118 9.52 -2.81 -6.66
N GLY A 119 10.71 -2.36 -7.01
CA GLY A 119 11.96 -2.93 -6.53
C GLY A 119 12.16 -2.80 -5.02
N ALA A 120 13.11 -3.58 -4.50
CA ALA A 120 13.45 -3.55 -3.08
C ALA A 120 13.85 -2.15 -2.60
N GLY A 121 13.42 -1.78 -1.39
CA GLY A 121 13.82 -0.52 -0.74
C GLY A 121 13.24 0.75 -1.37
N CYS A 122 12.26 0.64 -2.27
CA CYS A 122 11.63 1.83 -2.87
C CYS A 122 10.76 2.58 -1.86
N THR A 123 10.60 3.90 -2.09
CA THR A 123 9.64 4.73 -1.35
C THR A 123 8.67 5.39 -2.33
N ILE A 124 7.37 5.16 -2.14
CA ILE A 124 6.29 5.74 -2.95
C ILE A 124 5.61 6.88 -2.18
N TYR A 125 5.53 8.07 -2.76
CA TYR A 125 4.97 9.25 -2.11
C TYR A 125 3.44 9.35 -2.23
N PRO A 126 2.79 10.16 -1.37
CA PRO A 126 1.34 10.34 -1.41
C PRO A 126 0.86 10.88 -2.76
N GLY A 127 -0.23 10.30 -3.27
CA GLY A 127 -0.85 10.74 -4.52
C GLY A 127 -0.24 10.15 -5.78
N VAL A 128 0.81 9.33 -5.68
CA VAL A 128 1.44 8.70 -6.84
C VAL A 128 0.54 7.60 -7.41
N ARG A 129 0.44 7.59 -8.74
CA ARG A 129 -0.13 6.49 -9.52
C ARG A 129 0.93 5.81 -10.38
N LEU A 130 1.16 4.52 -10.13
CA LEU A 130 1.92 3.65 -11.04
C LEU A 130 0.91 3.03 -12.01
N ARG A 131 0.97 3.37 -13.29
CA ARG A 131 0.07 2.79 -14.29
C ARG A 131 0.51 1.39 -14.70
N ARG A 132 -0.40 0.64 -15.33
CA ARG A 132 -0.22 -0.77 -15.73
C ARG A 132 1.17 -1.02 -16.31
N GLY A 133 1.83 -2.06 -15.82
CA GLY A 133 3.14 -2.48 -16.33
C GLY A 133 4.30 -1.55 -15.95
N ALA A 134 4.10 -0.59 -15.04
CA ALA A 134 5.18 0.28 -14.59
C ALA A 134 6.26 -0.53 -13.85
N TYR A 135 7.51 -0.18 -14.12
CA TYR A 135 8.68 -0.77 -13.47
C TYR A 135 9.44 0.29 -12.67
N VAL A 136 9.61 0.04 -11.38
CA VAL A 136 10.40 0.87 -10.46
C VAL A 136 11.61 0.07 -10.04
N ALA A 137 12.80 0.53 -10.42
CA ALA A 137 14.05 -0.12 -10.03
C ALA A 137 14.26 -0.07 -8.50
N PRO A 138 15.01 -1.02 -7.92
CA PRO A 138 15.29 -1.02 -6.48
C PRO A 138 15.94 0.29 -5.99
N GLY A 139 15.55 0.74 -4.80
CA GLY A 139 16.08 1.94 -4.14
C GLY A 139 15.50 3.27 -4.64
N GLU A 140 14.58 3.25 -5.60
CA GLU A 140 13.99 4.47 -6.16
C GLU A 140 13.05 5.18 -5.17
N VAL A 141 13.00 6.51 -5.29
CA VAL A 141 12.02 7.36 -4.59
C VAL A 141 11.06 7.93 -5.61
N VAL A 142 9.84 7.40 -5.64
CA VAL A 142 8.81 7.77 -6.62
C VAL A 142 7.97 8.91 -6.06
N LYS A 143 8.11 10.09 -6.66
CA LYS A 143 7.43 11.33 -6.25
C LYS A 143 6.36 11.81 -7.23
N SER A 144 6.26 11.14 -8.38
CA SER A 144 5.35 11.47 -9.48
C SER A 144 4.82 10.20 -10.13
N ASP A 145 3.69 10.32 -10.81
CA ASP A 145 3.09 9.21 -11.55
C ASP A 145 4.08 8.61 -12.56
N ILE A 146 3.99 7.28 -12.72
CA ILE A 146 4.67 6.57 -13.80
C ILE A 146 3.62 6.18 -14.85
N VAL A 147 3.93 6.46 -16.11
CA VAL A 147 3.07 6.12 -17.24
C VAL A 147 2.98 4.61 -17.45
N ALA A 148 1.98 4.14 -18.22
CA ALA A 148 1.82 2.72 -18.47
C ALA A 148 3.05 2.17 -19.20
N TYR A 149 3.55 1.01 -18.77
CA TYR A 149 4.80 0.39 -19.23
C TYR A 149 6.03 1.30 -19.06
N GLY A 150 5.92 2.33 -18.22
CA GLY A 150 6.99 3.26 -17.90
C GLY A 150 8.04 2.62 -17.00
N PHE A 151 9.25 3.17 -17.05
CA PHE A 151 10.38 2.71 -16.28
C PHE A 151 10.96 3.87 -15.47
N GLN A 152 11.16 3.68 -14.17
CA GLN A 152 11.92 4.59 -13.32
C GLN A 152 13.15 3.90 -12.74
N GLY A 153 14.29 4.59 -12.81
CA GLY A 153 15.57 4.16 -12.27
C GLY A 153 16.51 3.61 -13.34
N LEU A 154 17.45 2.76 -12.93
CA LEU A 154 18.43 2.15 -13.84
C LEU A 154 17.97 0.78 -14.32
N LYS A 155 17.84 0.61 -15.63
CA LYS A 155 17.56 -0.70 -16.23
C LYS A 155 18.79 -1.60 -16.04
N PRO A 156 18.67 -2.74 -15.36
CA PRO A 156 19.78 -3.67 -15.24
C PRO A 156 20.25 -4.10 -16.63
N SER A 157 21.55 -4.02 -16.88
CA SER A 157 22.15 -4.37 -18.18
C SER A 157 22.50 -5.86 -18.29
N TYR A 158 21.92 -6.72 -17.45
CA TYR A 158 22.17 -8.15 -17.49
C TYR A 158 21.37 -8.76 -18.66
N MET A 159 22.02 -8.81 -19.82
CA MET A 159 21.76 -9.80 -20.88
C MET A 159 22.71 -10.97 -20.69
#